data_AF-A0A1U7GQ53-F1
#
_entry.id   AF-A0A1U7GQ53-F1
#
_cell.length_a   1.000
_cell.length_b   1.000
_cell.length_c   1.000
_cell.angle_alpha   90.00
_cell.angle_beta   90.00
_cell.angle_gamma   90.00
#
_symmetry.space_group_name_H-M   'P 1'
#
loop_
_entity.id
_entity.type
_entity.pdbx_description
1 polymer ?
#
loop_
_entity_poly.entity_id
_entity_poly.type
_entity_poly.pdbx_seq_one_letter_code
_entity_poly.pdbx_strand_id
1 'polypeptide(L)'
;MSTAEMSATMNAARMLIDARLDAIDRALLGRVSRAERLDVVGEVESRIDELLRERRGPGAEPSREDVLAVLARLDPPEAYLGDEEAAARGGDERPAPPAHSGFRPAPPPPAKGTNAPAILGLAATAGSVVFPIGYIAAIMSGNSIILLPLWGLAAAGMMFGGGLAVLLGLAEHPRRPATIVGLMAGSAAFGFGLAGAALSFVFLLG
;
A
#
# COMPACT_ATOMS: atom_id res chain seq x y z
N MET A 1 -32.90 -18.50 -15.78
CA MET A 1 -32.54 -17.07 -15.74
C MET A 1 -31.78 -16.77 -17.03
N SER A 2 -32.30 -15.87 -17.86
CA SER A 2 -31.72 -15.61 -19.18
C SER A 2 -30.41 -14.82 -19.05
N THR A 3 -29.42 -15.05 -19.92
CA THR A 3 -28.14 -14.31 -19.92
C THR A 3 -28.33 -12.79 -20.02
N ALA A 4 -29.40 -12.35 -20.69
CA ALA A 4 -29.81 -10.95 -20.76
C ALA A 4 -30.29 -10.39 -19.40
N GLU A 5 -31.05 -11.17 -18.63
CA GLU A 5 -31.49 -10.77 -17.28
C GLU A 5 -30.31 -10.70 -16.30
N MET A 6 -29.34 -11.60 -16.45
CA MET A 6 -28.12 -11.65 -15.66
C MET A 6 -27.25 -10.40 -15.89
N SER A 7 -27.03 -10.04 -17.17
CA SER A 7 -26.28 -8.83 -17.54
C SER A 7 -27.00 -7.54 -17.09
N ALA A 8 -28.33 -7.47 -17.21
CA ALA A 8 -29.11 -6.33 -16.74
C ALA A 8 -29.01 -6.15 -15.20
N THR A 9 -29.04 -7.25 -14.45
CA THR A 9 -28.92 -7.23 -12.99
C THR A 9 -27.52 -6.76 -12.54
N MET A 10 -26.48 -7.21 -13.24
CA MET A 10 -25.09 -6.80 -12.98
C MET A 10 -24.88 -5.31 -13.25
N ASN A 11 -25.40 -4.80 -14.36
CA ASN A 11 -25.31 -3.37 -14.68
C ASN A 11 -26.06 -2.53 -13.63
N ALA A 12 -27.23 -2.98 -13.18
CA ALA A 12 -27.97 -2.31 -12.12
C ALA A 12 -27.21 -2.32 -10.78
N ALA A 13 -26.56 -3.43 -10.43
CA ALA A 13 -25.73 -3.55 -9.24
C ALA A 13 -24.51 -2.60 -9.29
N ARG A 14 -23.82 -2.52 -10.44
CA ARG A 14 -22.69 -1.61 -10.61
C ARG A 14 -23.10 -0.14 -10.54
N MET A 15 -24.22 0.23 -11.16
CA MET A 15 -24.76 1.59 -11.07
C MET A 15 -25.06 2.03 -9.63
N LEU A 16 -25.51 1.12 -8.76
CA LEU A 16 -25.75 1.43 -7.35
C LEU A 16 -24.46 1.68 -6.57
N ILE A 17 -23.40 0.93 -6.88
CA ILE A 17 -22.07 1.12 -6.29
C ILE A 17 -21.51 2.47 -6.75
N ASP A 18 -21.52 2.74 -8.05
CA ASP A 18 -20.99 3.98 -8.63
C ASP A 18 -21.73 5.21 -8.07
N ALA A 19 -23.06 5.16 -7.97
CA ALA A 19 -23.86 6.23 -7.37
C ALA A 19 -23.53 6.49 -5.90
N ARG A 20 -23.15 5.45 -5.14
CA ARG A 20 -22.72 5.60 -3.74
C ARG A 20 -21.32 6.22 -3.65
N LEU A 21 -20.38 5.79 -4.49
CA LEU A 21 -19.03 6.34 -4.54
C LEU A 21 -19.06 7.82 -4.96
N ASP A 22 -19.91 8.18 -5.92
CA ASP A 22 -20.14 9.58 -6.32
C ASP A 22 -20.71 10.41 -5.16
N ALA A 23 -21.61 9.85 -4.35
CA ALA A 23 -22.14 10.55 -3.17
C ALA A 23 -21.05 10.80 -2.11
N ILE A 24 -20.13 9.86 -1.92
CA ILE A 24 -18.98 10.01 -1.03
C ILE A 24 -18.01 11.05 -1.57
N ASP A 25 -17.60 10.98 -2.85
CA ASP A 25 -16.72 11.99 -3.45
C ASP A 25 -17.34 13.39 -3.34
N ARG A 26 -18.64 13.51 -3.63
CA ARG A 26 -19.36 14.77 -3.49
C ARG A 26 -19.41 15.28 -2.05
N ALA A 27 -19.55 14.41 -1.06
CA ALA A 27 -19.50 14.80 0.35
C ALA A 27 -18.10 15.31 0.76
N LEU A 28 -17.05 14.75 0.17
CA LEU A 28 -15.66 15.13 0.43
C LEU A 28 -15.19 16.35 -0.38
N LEU A 29 -15.93 16.78 -1.42
CA LEU A 29 -15.58 17.93 -2.25
C LEU A 29 -15.41 19.20 -1.41
N GLY A 30 -14.28 19.88 -1.63
CA GLY A 30 -13.95 21.14 -0.95
C GLY A 30 -13.47 21.00 0.49
N ARG A 31 -13.45 19.78 1.05
CA ARG A 31 -13.07 19.51 2.45
C ARG A 31 -11.70 18.84 2.56
N VAL A 32 -11.42 17.91 1.65
CA VAL A 32 -10.12 17.23 1.57
C VAL A 32 -9.50 17.42 0.20
N SER A 33 -8.18 17.23 0.12
CA SER A 33 -7.45 17.37 -1.15
C SER A 33 -7.95 16.36 -2.19
N ARG A 34 -7.74 16.66 -3.47
CA ARG A 34 -8.14 15.73 -4.55
C ARG A 34 -7.50 14.35 -4.39
N ALA A 35 -6.25 14.30 -3.91
CA ALA A 35 -5.54 13.05 -3.70
C ALA A 35 -6.20 12.21 -2.60
N GLU A 36 -6.53 12.83 -1.46
CA GLU A 36 -7.21 12.15 -0.35
C GLU A 36 -8.61 11.66 -0.73
N ARG A 37 -9.37 12.44 -1.51
CA ARG A 37 -10.70 11.98 -2.00
C ARG A 37 -10.60 10.69 -2.80
N LEU A 38 -9.66 10.64 -3.75
CA LEU A 38 -9.47 9.46 -4.58
C LEU A 38 -8.98 8.25 -3.76
N ASP A 39 -8.21 8.50 -2.71
CA ASP A 39 -7.75 7.46 -1.80
C ASP A 39 -8.92 6.87 -1.00
N VAL A 40 -9.74 7.72 -0.37
CA VAL A 40 -10.93 7.30 0.39
C VAL A 40 -11.93 6.54 -0.51
N VAL A 41 -12.22 7.08 -1.70
CA VAL A 41 -13.11 6.41 -2.66
C VAL A 41 -12.55 5.04 -3.08
N GLY A 42 -11.24 4.95 -3.33
CA GLY A 42 -10.57 3.70 -3.69
C GLY A 42 -10.56 2.66 -2.56
N GLU A 43 -10.45 3.10 -1.30
CA GLU A 43 -10.56 2.23 -0.12
C GLU A 43 -11.99 1.70 0.05
N VAL A 44 -13.00 2.57 -0.07
CA VAL A 44 -14.42 2.17 0.02
C VAL A 44 -14.79 1.20 -1.09
N GLU A 45 -14.34 1.43 -2.33
CA GLU A 45 -14.53 0.49 -3.45
C GLU A 45 -13.93 -0.88 -3.13
N SER A 46 -12.68 -0.91 -2.64
CA SER A 46 -12.00 -2.15 -2.26
C SER A 46 -12.75 -2.90 -1.14
N ARG A 47 -13.32 -2.16 -0.18
CA ARG A 47 -14.11 -2.72 0.92
C ARG A 47 -15.44 -3.29 0.44
N ILE A 48 -16.10 -2.62 -0.51
CA ILE A 48 -17.33 -3.14 -1.14
C ILE A 48 -17.03 -4.47 -1.84
N ASP A 49 -15.96 -4.53 -2.62
CA ASP A 49 -15.56 -5.75 -3.34
C ASP A 49 -15.23 -6.89 -2.39
N GLU A 50 -14.55 -6.60 -1.27
CA GLU A 50 -14.26 -7.59 -0.22
C GLU A 50 -15.54 -8.13 0.42
N LEU A 51 -16.45 -7.24 0.86
CA LEU A 51 -17.72 -7.64 1.49
C LEU A 51 -18.63 -8.43 0.54
N LEU A 52 -18.64 -8.07 -0.75
CA LEU A 52 -19.35 -8.82 -1.78
C LEU A 52 -18.76 -10.22 -1.97
N ARG A 53 -17.43 -10.34 -1.92
CA ARG A 53 -16.72 -11.62 -2.03
C ARG A 53 -16.96 -12.50 -0.80
N GLU A 54 -16.93 -11.93 0.41
CA GLU A 54 -17.23 -12.63 1.66
C GLU A 54 -18.67 -13.19 1.66
N ARG A 55 -19.64 -12.41 1.19
CA ARG A 55 -21.06 -12.81 1.23
C ARG A 55 -21.38 -13.93 0.25
N ARG A 56 -20.69 -13.97 -0.90
CA ARG A 56 -21.04 -14.87 -2.00
C ARG A 56 -20.09 -16.05 -2.20
N GLY A 57 -18.89 -15.98 -1.63
CA GLY A 57 -17.83 -16.96 -1.87
C GLY A 57 -17.10 -16.74 -3.21
N PRO A 58 -16.03 -17.51 -3.47
CA PRO A 58 -15.21 -17.33 -4.66
C PRO A 58 -16.01 -17.65 -5.94
N GLY A 59 -16.10 -16.67 -6.85
CA GLY A 59 -16.62 -16.88 -8.22
C GLY A 59 -18.14 -16.73 -8.40
N ALA A 60 -18.89 -16.33 -7.38
CA ALA A 60 -20.32 -16.09 -7.50
C ALA A 60 -20.66 -14.63 -7.86
N GLU A 61 -21.64 -14.40 -8.74
CA GLU A 61 -21.95 -13.10 -9.35
C GLU A 61 -22.86 -12.16 -8.53
N PRO A 62 -22.69 -10.82 -8.63
CA PRO A 62 -23.44 -9.87 -7.82
C PRO A 62 -24.91 -9.68 -8.11
N SER A 63 -25.73 -10.22 -7.22
CA SER A 63 -27.15 -9.89 -7.11
C SER A 63 -27.33 -8.49 -6.53
N ARG A 64 -28.40 -7.82 -6.99
CA ARG A 64 -28.80 -6.49 -6.50
C ARG A 64 -29.07 -6.49 -4.99
N GLU A 65 -29.61 -7.58 -4.45
CA GLU A 65 -29.92 -7.71 -3.03
C GLU A 65 -28.64 -7.77 -2.18
N ASP A 66 -27.60 -8.46 -2.66
CA ASP A 66 -26.29 -8.49 -1.98
C ASP A 66 -25.68 -7.10 -1.93
N VAL A 67 -25.75 -6.34 -3.02
CA VAL A 67 -25.22 -4.98 -3.06
C VAL A 67 -25.96 -4.09 -2.07
N LEU A 68 -27.29 -4.13 -2.02
CA LEU A 68 -28.05 -3.34 -1.05
C LEU A 68 -27.73 -3.74 0.40
N ALA A 69 -27.56 -5.04 0.67
CA ALA A 69 -27.18 -5.52 1.99
C ALA A 69 -25.76 -5.07 2.39
N VAL A 70 -24.81 -5.04 1.45
CA VAL A 70 -23.46 -4.51 1.67
C VAL A 70 -23.49 -3.00 1.89
N LEU A 71 -24.20 -2.26 1.04
CA LEU A 71 -24.34 -0.81 1.16
C LEU A 71 -25.00 -0.37 2.48
N ALA A 72 -25.92 -1.17 3.02
CA ALA A 72 -26.53 -0.92 4.33
C ALA A 72 -25.57 -1.14 5.52
N ARG A 73 -24.49 -1.91 5.33
CA ARG A 73 -23.45 -2.12 6.34
C ARG A 73 -22.35 -1.06 6.30
N LEU A 74 -22.21 -0.35 5.19
CA LEU A 74 -21.25 0.72 5.06
C LEU A 74 -21.72 1.96 5.82
N ASP A 75 -20.75 2.71 6.32
CA ASP A 75 -21.05 3.97 6.98
C ASP A 75 -21.72 4.96 6.01
N PRO A 76 -22.57 5.86 6.55
CA PRO A 76 -23.13 6.96 5.77
C PRO A 76 -22.01 7.84 5.18
N PRO A 77 -22.22 8.51 4.04
CA PRO A 77 -21.15 9.29 3.38
C PRO A 77 -20.61 10.40 4.30
N GLU A 78 -21.41 10.88 5.24
CA GLU A 78 -21.01 11.88 6.24
C GLU A 78 -19.99 11.34 7.27
N ALA A 79 -19.91 10.03 7.49
CA ALA A 79 -18.97 9.44 8.44
C ALA A 79 -17.50 9.53 7.98
N TYR A 80 -17.26 9.69 6.68
CA TYR A 80 -15.91 9.79 6.10
C TYR A 80 -15.29 11.17 6.22
N LEU A 81 -16.03 12.14 6.80
CA LEU A 81 -15.59 13.52 6.95
C LEU A 81 -14.60 13.74 8.11
N GLY A 82 -14.35 12.73 8.93
CA GLY A 82 -13.51 12.85 10.12
C GLY A 82 -14.15 13.67 11.24
N ASP A 83 -13.68 13.46 12.48
CA ASP A 83 -14.25 14.07 13.70
C ASP A 83 -14.04 15.60 13.80
N GLU A 84 -13.41 16.25 12.82
CA GLU A 84 -13.20 17.71 12.82
C GLU A 84 -14.53 18.50 12.76
N GLU A 85 -15.58 17.93 12.17
CA GLU A 85 -16.93 18.54 12.19
C GLU A 85 -17.76 18.21 13.44
N ALA A 86 -17.48 17.11 14.16
CA ALA A 86 -18.17 16.82 15.43
C ALA A 86 -17.83 17.86 16.50
N ALA A 87 -16.59 18.39 16.46
CA ALA A 87 -16.16 19.50 17.30
C ALA A 87 -16.71 20.87 16.83
N ALA A 88 -16.87 21.08 15.51
CA ALA A 88 -17.35 22.35 14.97
C ALA A 88 -18.88 22.54 15.06
N ARG A 89 -19.67 21.45 15.18
CA ARG A 89 -21.14 21.50 15.32
C ARG A 89 -21.65 21.32 16.75
N GLY A 90 -20.78 21.17 17.75
CA GLY A 90 -21.13 20.92 19.15
C GLY A 90 -21.61 22.14 19.97
N GLY A 91 -22.33 23.08 19.35
CA GLY A 91 -22.76 24.33 19.99
C GLY A 91 -24.25 24.47 20.30
N ASP A 92 -25.09 23.50 19.93
CA ASP A 92 -26.54 23.56 20.22
C ASP A 92 -26.97 22.31 21.00
N GLU A 93 -26.99 22.45 22.34
CA GLU A 93 -27.61 21.52 23.26
C GLU A 93 -29.13 21.46 23.01
N ARG A 94 -29.53 20.51 22.16
CA ARG A 94 -30.92 20.04 22.12
C ARG A 94 -31.01 18.73 22.91
N PRO A 95 -31.89 18.61 23.92
CA PRO A 95 -32.01 17.37 24.70
C PRO A 95 -32.52 16.24 23.78
N ALA A 96 -31.65 15.29 23.48
CA ALA A 96 -32.00 14.11 22.69
C ALA A 96 -32.48 12.95 23.60
N PRO A 97 -33.37 12.07 23.11
CA PRO A 97 -33.91 10.94 23.86
C PRO A 97 -32.83 9.87 24.14
N PRO A 98 -33.08 8.89 25.03
CA PRO A 98 -32.07 7.92 25.45
C PRO A 98 -31.54 7.13 24.24
N ALA A 99 -30.27 7.38 23.91
CA ALA A 99 -29.55 6.70 22.85
C ALA A 99 -29.38 5.23 23.24
N HIS A 100 -29.91 4.33 22.39
CA HIS A 100 -29.50 2.94 22.41
C HIS A 100 -27.99 2.88 22.19
N SER A 101 -27.27 2.40 23.21
CA SER A 101 -25.85 2.13 23.20
C SER A 101 -25.54 1.05 22.17
N GLY A 102 -25.40 1.46 20.91
CA GLY A 102 -24.82 0.64 19.86
C GLY A 102 -23.39 0.30 20.27
N PHE A 103 -23.09 -0.99 20.33
CA PHE A 103 -21.74 -1.52 20.52
C PHE A 103 -20.82 -0.89 19.46
N ARG A 104 -20.04 0.12 19.87
CA ARG A 104 -18.98 0.73 19.06
C ARG A 104 -17.81 -0.26 19.10
N PRO A 105 -17.50 -0.99 18.01
CA PRO A 105 -16.30 -1.81 17.99
C PRO A 105 -15.13 -0.86 18.22
N ALA A 106 -14.26 -1.18 19.18
CA ALA A 106 -13.05 -0.41 19.38
C ALA A 106 -12.31 -0.30 18.03
N PRO A 107 -11.81 0.90 17.66
CA PRO A 107 -11.05 1.06 16.43
C PRO A 107 -9.95 -0.01 16.41
N PRO A 108 -9.78 -0.77 15.31
CA PRO A 108 -8.72 -1.74 15.23
C PRO A 108 -7.41 -1.00 15.55
N PRO A 109 -6.55 -1.56 16.43
CA PRO A 109 -5.28 -0.93 16.74
C PRO A 109 -4.58 -0.64 15.41
N PRO A 110 -3.95 0.53 15.24
CA PRO A 110 -3.30 0.91 13.98
C PRO A 110 -2.44 -0.27 13.56
N ALA A 111 -2.86 -0.94 12.48
CA ALA A 111 -2.18 -2.12 11.99
C ALA A 111 -0.74 -1.67 11.82
N LYS A 112 0.14 -2.20 12.67
CA LYS A 112 1.55 -1.83 12.74
C LYS A 112 2.14 -2.31 11.43
N GLY A 113 1.96 -1.51 10.38
CA GLY A 113 2.30 -1.83 9.01
C GLY A 113 3.79 -2.00 9.02
N THR A 114 4.22 -3.26 8.94
CA THR A 114 5.62 -3.61 8.98
C THR A 114 6.25 -2.92 7.77
N ASN A 115 7.02 -1.85 8.01
CA ASN A 115 7.79 -1.13 6.99
C ASN A 115 8.95 -1.99 6.44
N ALA A 116 8.77 -3.31 6.39
CA ALA A 116 9.73 -4.31 5.98
C ALA A 116 10.38 -3.98 4.62
N PRO A 117 9.64 -3.62 3.54
CA PRO A 117 10.29 -3.33 2.26
C PRO A 117 11.15 -2.06 2.32
N ALA A 118 10.73 -1.04 3.08
CA ALA A 118 11.52 0.18 3.25
C ALA A 118 12.80 -0.09 4.06
N ILE A 119 12.71 -0.86 5.15
CA ILE A 119 13.86 -1.23 5.98
C ILE A 119 14.84 -2.10 5.19
N LEU A 120 14.34 -3.07 4.41
CA LEU A 120 15.17 -3.91 3.54
C LEU A 120 15.87 -3.10 2.44
N GLY A 121 15.17 -2.20 1.76
CA GLY A 121 15.76 -1.33 0.74
C GLY A 121 16.83 -0.39 1.31
N LEU A 122 16.60 0.15 2.52
CA LEU A 122 17.54 1.04 3.19
C LEU A 122 18.75 0.28 3.74
N ALA A 123 18.56 -0.93 4.25
CA ALA A 123 19.66 -1.81 4.64
C ALA A 123 20.50 -2.26 3.42
N ALA A 124 19.87 -2.53 2.28
CA ALA A 124 20.57 -2.89 1.05
C ALA A 124 21.40 -1.73 0.49
N THR A 125 20.88 -0.50 0.53
CA THR A 125 21.62 0.70 0.09
C THR A 125 22.79 1.04 1.02
N ALA A 126 22.71 0.74 2.32
CA ALA A 126 23.84 0.92 3.25
C ALA A 126 25.08 0.11 2.85
N GLY A 127 24.89 -1.01 2.13
CA GLY A 127 26.00 -1.78 1.55
C GLY A 127 26.87 -0.95 0.61
N SER A 128 26.37 0.14 0.01
CA SER A 128 27.11 0.94 -0.98
C SER A 128 28.27 1.68 -0.36
N VAL A 129 28.18 1.95 0.95
CA VAL A 129 29.24 2.56 1.74
C VAL A 129 30.42 1.59 1.96
N VAL A 130 30.18 0.28 1.85
CA VAL A 130 31.23 -0.74 2.01
C VAL A 130 32.24 -0.69 0.85
N PHE A 131 31.82 -0.27 -0.35
CA PHE A 131 32.69 -0.17 -1.51
C PHE A 131 33.86 0.83 -1.34
N PRO A 132 33.63 2.12 -1.05
CA PRO A 132 34.71 3.08 -0.85
C PRO A 132 35.57 2.74 0.38
N ILE A 133 34.96 2.20 1.45
CA ILE A 133 35.73 1.77 2.63
C ILE A 133 36.66 0.61 2.29
N GLY A 134 36.14 -0.40 1.58
CA GLY A 134 36.94 -1.55 1.13
C GLY A 134 38.07 -1.13 0.19
N TYR A 135 37.83 -0.15 -0.67
CA TYR A 135 38.84 0.43 -1.54
C TYR A 135 39.98 1.09 -0.76
N ILE A 136 39.63 1.97 0.20
CA ILE A 136 40.62 2.65 1.05
C ILE A 136 41.43 1.63 1.86
N ALA A 137 40.76 0.62 2.44
CA ALA A 137 41.42 -0.44 3.21
C ALA A 137 42.42 -1.26 2.35
N ALA A 138 42.08 -1.53 1.09
CA ALA A 138 42.98 -2.22 0.17
C ALA A 138 44.21 -1.39 -0.18
N ILE A 139 44.04 -0.07 -0.41
CA ILE A 139 45.18 0.85 -0.63
C ILE A 139 46.08 0.87 0.60
N MET A 140 45.51 1.01 1.80
CA MET A 140 46.28 1.10 3.04
C MET A 140 47.04 -0.19 3.37
N SER A 141 46.47 -1.35 3.02
CA SER A 141 47.10 -2.65 3.25
C SER A 141 48.09 -3.05 2.15
N GLY A 142 48.09 -2.36 1.00
CA GLY A 142 48.87 -2.74 -0.18
C GLY A 142 48.47 -4.11 -0.75
N ASN A 143 47.30 -4.64 -0.37
CA ASN A 143 46.87 -5.98 -0.72
C ASN A 143 45.53 -5.96 -1.45
N SER A 144 45.57 -6.22 -2.76
CA SER A 144 44.38 -6.29 -3.62
C SER A 144 43.51 -7.53 -3.35
N ILE A 145 44.05 -8.57 -2.71
CA ILE A 145 43.31 -9.82 -2.41
C ILE A 145 42.12 -9.54 -1.48
N ILE A 146 42.19 -8.49 -0.66
CA ILE A 146 41.12 -8.12 0.28
C ILE A 146 39.89 -7.54 -0.44
N LEU A 147 40.08 -6.93 -1.62
CA LEU A 147 38.97 -6.31 -2.38
C LEU A 147 37.97 -7.35 -2.86
N LEU A 148 38.47 -8.48 -3.34
CA LEU A 148 37.67 -9.47 -4.06
C LEU A 148 36.57 -10.11 -3.19
N PRO A 149 36.84 -10.64 -1.99
CA PRO A 149 35.79 -11.18 -1.13
C PRO A 149 34.90 -10.06 -0.58
N LEU A 150 35.47 -8.89 -0.22
CA LEU A 150 34.70 -7.81 0.40
C LEU A 150 33.70 -7.18 -0.57
N TRP A 151 34.14 -6.86 -1.79
CA TRP A 151 33.28 -6.31 -2.85
C TRP A 151 32.35 -7.36 -3.42
N GLY A 152 32.80 -8.60 -3.60
CA GLY A 152 31.94 -9.69 -4.06
C GLY A 152 30.78 -9.94 -3.09
N LEU A 153 31.04 -9.97 -1.78
CA LEU A 153 29.99 -10.18 -0.78
C LEU A 153 29.04 -8.97 -0.69
N ALA A 154 29.57 -7.75 -0.77
CA ALA A 154 28.76 -6.53 -0.77
C ALA A 154 27.86 -6.45 -2.01
N ALA A 155 28.40 -6.73 -3.20
CA ALA A 155 27.64 -6.78 -4.45
C ALA A 155 26.52 -7.82 -4.40
N ALA A 156 26.84 -9.04 -3.94
CA ALA A 156 25.85 -10.10 -3.77
C ALA A 156 24.74 -9.67 -2.79
N GLY A 157 25.10 -9.14 -1.62
CA GLY A 157 24.15 -8.67 -0.63
C GLY A 157 23.20 -7.60 -1.16
N MET A 158 23.71 -6.65 -1.95
CA MET A 158 22.89 -5.63 -2.61
C MET A 158 21.95 -6.21 -3.66
N MET A 159 22.42 -7.16 -4.48
CA MET A 159 21.60 -7.77 -5.52
C MET A 159 20.45 -8.58 -4.90
N PHE A 160 20.74 -9.40 -3.89
CA PHE A 160 19.71 -10.19 -3.20
C PHE A 160 18.78 -9.31 -2.38
N GLY A 161 19.32 -8.37 -1.58
CA GLY A 161 18.52 -7.48 -0.75
C GLY A 161 17.68 -6.49 -1.56
N GLY A 162 18.27 -5.86 -2.56
CA GLY A 162 17.58 -4.94 -3.47
C GLY A 162 16.52 -5.64 -4.32
N GLY A 163 16.84 -6.83 -4.86
CA GLY A 163 15.88 -7.65 -5.59
C GLY A 163 14.69 -8.08 -4.73
N LEU A 164 14.94 -8.55 -3.49
CA LEU A 164 13.88 -8.93 -2.56
C LEU A 164 13.00 -7.73 -2.17
N ALA A 165 13.60 -6.56 -1.93
CA ALA A 165 12.85 -5.33 -1.64
C ALA A 165 11.94 -4.92 -2.80
N VAL A 166 12.42 -5.05 -4.05
CA VAL A 166 11.61 -4.78 -5.25
C VAL A 166 10.48 -5.79 -5.41
N LEU A 167 10.74 -7.09 -5.21
CA LEU A 167 9.71 -8.13 -5.28
C LEU A 167 8.62 -7.94 -4.22
N LEU A 168 9.01 -7.64 -2.98
CA LEU A 168 8.06 -7.33 -1.91
C LEU A 168 7.28 -6.04 -2.22
N GLY A 169 7.95 -5.02 -2.75
CA GLY A 169 7.29 -3.77 -3.14
C GLY A 169 6.31 -3.91 -4.29
N LEU A 170 6.52 -4.87 -5.20
CA LEU A 170 5.58 -5.20 -6.28
C LEU A 170 4.42 -6.10 -5.80
N ALA A 171 4.66 -6.95 -4.81
CA ALA A 171 3.66 -7.84 -4.23
C ALA A 171 2.70 -7.11 -3.28
N GLU A 172 3.20 -6.10 -2.56
CA GLU A 172 2.37 -5.20 -1.75
C GLU A 172 1.70 -4.13 -2.63
N HIS A 173 0.46 -3.75 -2.33
CA HIS A 173 -0.27 -2.76 -3.14
C HIS A 173 0.52 -1.45 -3.30
N PRO A 174 0.76 -0.96 -4.53
CA PRO A 174 1.66 0.17 -4.81
C PRO A 174 1.16 1.53 -4.33
N ARG A 175 0.00 1.59 -3.64
CA ARG A 175 -0.61 2.83 -3.17
C ARG A 175 0.02 3.38 -1.89
N ARG A 176 0.80 2.59 -1.14
CA ARG A 176 1.46 3.07 0.08
C ARG A 176 2.79 3.78 -0.23
N PRO A 177 3.00 5.01 0.28
CA PRO A 177 4.23 5.77 0.00
C PRO A 177 5.50 5.06 0.47
N ALA A 178 5.44 4.28 1.55
CA ALA A 178 6.57 3.48 2.04
C ALA A 178 7.02 2.40 1.02
N THR A 179 6.09 1.83 0.27
CA THR A 179 6.35 0.82 -0.76
C THR A 179 7.09 1.44 -1.95
N ILE A 180 6.72 2.67 -2.32
CA ILE A 180 7.41 3.44 -3.38
C ILE A 180 8.87 3.72 -2.99
N VAL A 181 9.11 4.12 -1.74
CA VAL A 181 10.46 4.35 -1.22
C VAL A 181 11.29 3.05 -1.24
N GLY A 182 10.71 1.93 -0.79
CA GLY A 182 11.36 0.62 -0.84
C GLY A 182 11.71 0.19 -2.27
N LEU A 183 10.81 0.41 -3.23
CA LEU A 183 11.02 0.07 -4.64
C LEU A 183 12.17 0.89 -5.26
N MET A 184 12.19 2.20 -5.00
CA MET A 184 13.24 3.10 -5.49
C MET A 184 14.59 2.77 -4.88
N ALA A 185 14.65 2.58 -3.55
CA ALA A 185 15.87 2.22 -2.85
C ALA A 185 16.39 0.83 -3.27
N GLY A 186 15.49 -0.16 -3.39
CA GLY A 186 15.82 -1.51 -3.83
C GLY A 186 16.35 -1.57 -5.26
N SER A 187 15.73 -0.82 -6.19
CA SER A 187 16.17 -0.71 -7.57
C SER A 187 17.56 -0.07 -7.67
N ALA A 188 17.80 1.00 -6.90
CA ALA A 188 19.11 1.65 -6.84
C ALA A 188 20.18 0.71 -6.28
N ALA A 189 19.90 0.03 -5.16
CA ALA A 189 20.82 -0.95 -4.56
C ALA A 189 21.15 -2.08 -5.55
N PHE A 190 20.15 -2.61 -6.25
CA PHE A 190 20.36 -3.65 -7.26
C PHE A 190 21.27 -3.20 -8.40
N GLY A 191 21.04 -1.98 -8.93
CA GLY A 191 21.88 -1.39 -9.97
C GLY A 191 23.33 -1.20 -9.52
N PHE A 192 23.54 -0.70 -8.30
CA PHE A 192 24.88 -0.58 -7.72
C PHE A 192 25.57 -1.94 -7.52
N GLY A 193 24.83 -2.94 -7.05
CA GLY A 193 25.33 -4.32 -6.90
C GLY A 193 25.79 -4.91 -8.24
N LEU A 194 24.99 -4.72 -9.30
CA LEU A 194 25.33 -5.17 -10.64
C LEU A 194 26.61 -4.50 -11.17
N ALA A 195 26.73 -3.19 -11.00
CA ALA A 195 27.92 -2.43 -11.40
C ALA A 195 29.17 -2.89 -10.61
N GLY A 196 29.04 -3.11 -9.30
CA GLY A 196 30.12 -3.61 -8.46
C GLY A 196 30.57 -5.02 -8.84
N ALA A 197 29.62 -5.91 -9.18
CA ALA A 197 29.92 -7.25 -9.67
C ALA A 197 30.67 -7.21 -11.01
N ALA A 198 30.22 -6.38 -11.96
CA ALA A 198 30.88 -6.20 -13.25
C ALA A 198 32.32 -5.68 -13.09
N LEU A 199 32.52 -4.71 -12.19
CA LEU A 199 33.85 -4.13 -11.94
C LEU A 199 34.79 -5.14 -11.28
N SER A 200 34.27 -5.95 -10.35
CA SER A 200 35.02 -7.05 -9.74
C SER A 200 35.41 -8.11 -10.77
N PHE A 201 34.53 -8.42 -11.73
CA PHE A 201 34.81 -9.36 -12.81
C PHE A 201 35.91 -8.86 -13.75
N VAL A 202 35.87 -7.57 -14.13
CA VAL A 202 36.94 -6.93 -14.91
C VAL A 202 38.27 -7.03 -14.19
N PHE A 203 38.29 -6.77 -12.88
CA PHE A 203 39.49 -6.85 -12.05
C PHE A 203 40.06 -8.28 -11.93
N LEU A 204 39.22 -9.29 -12.10
CA LEU A 204 39.63 -10.70 -12.06
C LEU A 204 40.27 -11.17 -13.37
N LEU A 205 39.93 -10.52 -14.48
CA LEU A 205 40.42 -10.82 -15.81
C LEU A 205 41.67 -10.02 -16.24
N GLY A 206 41.91 -8.88 -15.59
CA GLY A 206 43.07 -8.00 -15.86
C GLY A 206 44.23 -8.28 -14.94
#